data_AF-A0A958M7A5-F1
#
_entry.id   AF-A0A958M7A5-F1
#
_cell.length_a   1.000
_cell.length_b   1.000
_cell.length_c   1.000
_cell.angle_alpha   90.00
_cell.angle_beta   90.00
_cell.angle_gamma   90.00
#
_symmetry.space_group_name_H-M   'P 1'
#
loop_
_entity.id
_entity.type
_entity.pdbx_description
1 polymer ?
#
loop_
_entity_poly.entity_id
_entity_poly.type
_entity_poly.pdbx_seq_one_letter_code
_entity_poly.pdbx_strand_id
1 'polypeptide(L)'
;MLSGSAKGAATLQLEDGNSVMLFGMNSGKLKAYQPKNNSLGVVALNADDASAIVTTRNGKQTKYEFPYGNTYLGNSSRTLKYQKENTSEIRITNFRGESRTLDLSSSL
;
A
#
# COMPACT_ATOMS: atom_id res chain seq x y z
N MET A 1 9.40 -13.02 -14.13
CA MET A 1 10.70 -12.32 -14.19
C MET A 1 10.62 -11.20 -15.21
N LEU A 2 11.13 -10.01 -14.89
CA LEU A 2 11.21 -8.88 -15.82
C LEU A 2 12.44 -9.06 -16.71
N SER A 3 12.25 -9.16 -18.02
CA SER A 3 13.35 -9.27 -18.99
C SER A 3 13.76 -7.90 -19.55
N GLY A 4 15.06 -7.69 -19.79
CA GLY A 4 15.61 -6.46 -20.39
C GLY A 4 15.95 -5.35 -19.38
N SER A 5 16.42 -4.21 -19.89
CA SER A 5 16.92 -3.10 -19.07
C SER A 5 15.83 -2.06 -18.74
N ALA A 6 15.20 -2.23 -17.58
CA ALA A 6 14.29 -1.23 -17.02
C ALA A 6 15.07 0.01 -16.53
N LYS A 7 14.50 1.19 -16.78
CA LYS A 7 15.10 2.50 -16.43
C LYS A 7 14.22 3.32 -15.50
N GLY A 8 12.93 2.98 -15.39
CA GLY A 8 12.00 3.59 -14.46
C GLY A 8 10.88 2.62 -14.11
N ALA A 9 10.31 2.79 -12.93
CA ALA A 9 9.19 1.99 -12.45
C ALA A 9 8.14 2.92 -11.83
N ALA A 10 6.87 2.60 -12.04
CA ALA A 10 5.74 3.24 -11.38
C ALA A 10 4.70 2.19 -10.99
N THR A 11 3.94 2.47 -9.94
CA THR A 11 2.77 1.65 -9.59
C THR A 11 1.52 2.52 -9.70
N LEU A 12 0.54 2.05 -10.46
CA LEU A 12 -0.79 2.62 -10.52
C LEU A 12 -1.68 1.81 -9.59
N GLN A 13 -2.33 2.47 -8.62
CA GLN A 13 -3.44 1.87 -7.90
C GLN A 13 -4.73 2.09 -8.67
N LEU A 14 -5.46 1.01 -8.86
CA LEU A 14 -6.79 1.00 -9.46
C LEU A 14 -7.85 1.12 -8.37
N GLU A 15 -9.05 1.52 -8.77
CA GLU A 15 -10.20 1.68 -7.85
C GLU A 15 -10.64 0.36 -7.23
N ASP A 16 -10.50 -0.75 -7.96
CA ASP A 16 -10.80 -2.12 -7.53
C ASP A 16 -9.77 -2.70 -6.54
N GLY A 17 -8.89 -1.87 -5.99
CA GLY A 17 -7.82 -2.27 -5.06
C GLY A 17 -6.65 -3.01 -5.72
N ASN A 18 -6.71 -3.30 -7.02
CA ASN A 18 -5.59 -3.87 -7.74
C ASN A 18 -4.51 -2.83 -8.04
N SER A 19 -3.34 -3.34 -8.45
CA SER A 19 -2.22 -2.50 -8.82
C SER A 19 -1.62 -2.95 -10.14
N VAL A 20 -1.22 -1.97 -10.95
CA VAL A 20 -0.48 -2.20 -12.19
C VAL A 20 0.92 -1.64 -12.02
N MET A 21 1.92 -2.49 -12.16
CA MET A 21 3.32 -2.10 -12.17
C MET A 21 3.73 -1.79 -13.61
N LEU A 22 4.21 -0.57 -13.83
CA LEU A 22 4.71 -0.09 -15.12
C LEU A 22 6.22 0.01 -15.09
N PHE A 23 6.89 -0.50 -16.12
CA PHE A 23 8.34 -0.43 -16.29
C PHE A 23 8.70 0.22 -17.61
N GLY A 24 9.34 1.39 -17.55
CA GLY A 24 9.95 2.05 -18.69
C GLY A 24 11.23 1.33 -19.09
N MET A 25 11.34 0.94 -20.34
CA MET A 25 12.48 0.16 -20.87
C MET A 25 13.37 1.07 -21.71
N ASN A 26 14.70 0.92 -21.63
CA ASN A 26 15.66 1.81 -22.31
C ASN A 26 15.46 1.92 -23.84
N SER A 27 15.18 0.79 -24.50
CA SER A 27 15.00 0.69 -25.96
C SER A 27 13.89 -0.29 -26.33
N GLY A 28 12.82 -0.35 -25.53
CA GLY A 28 11.74 -1.30 -25.71
C GLY A 28 10.37 -0.72 -25.35
N LYS A 29 9.31 -1.49 -25.62
CA LYS A 29 7.94 -1.11 -25.23
C LYS A 29 7.83 -1.03 -23.70
N LEU A 30 6.97 -0.13 -23.21
CA LEU A 30 6.55 -0.10 -21.82
C LEU A 30 5.99 -1.48 -21.44
N LYS A 31 6.41 -2.01 -20.29
CA LYS A 31 5.88 -3.27 -19.78
C LYS A 31 4.95 -3.01 -18.62
N ALA A 32 3.76 -3.60 -18.66
CA ALA A 32 2.75 -3.53 -17.62
C ALA A 32 2.51 -4.91 -17.03
N TYR A 33 2.50 -5.02 -15.71
CA TYR A 33 2.25 -6.26 -14.99
C TYR A 33 1.20 -6.03 -13.91
N GLN A 34 0.27 -6.97 -13.80
CA GLN A 34 -0.68 -7.04 -12.70
C GLN A 34 -0.49 -8.36 -11.94
N PRO A 35 -0.44 -8.35 -10.59
CA PRO A 35 -0.41 -9.57 -9.80
C PRO A 35 -1.65 -10.43 -10.08
N LYS A 36 -1.47 -11.73 -10.36
CA LYS A 36 -2.58 -12.67 -10.60
C LYS A 36 -3.43 -12.92 -9.34
N ASN A 37 -2.79 -12.97 -8.18
CA ASN A 37 -3.45 -13.08 -6.88
C ASN A 37 -3.15 -11.81 -6.09
N ASN A 38 -4.19 -11.05 -5.76
CA ASN A 38 -4.06 -9.88 -4.91
C ASN A 38 -4.33 -10.27 -3.45
N SER A 39 -3.32 -10.86 -2.79
CA SER A 39 -3.39 -11.17 -1.37
C SER A 39 -3.30 -9.92 -0.48
N LEU A 40 -3.05 -8.76 -1.10
CA LEU A 40 -2.93 -7.48 -0.42
C LEU A 40 -4.26 -6.73 -0.45
N GLY A 41 -4.69 -6.25 0.71
CA GLY A 41 -5.67 -5.19 0.83
C GLY A 41 -4.96 -3.84 0.78
N VAL A 42 -5.66 -2.83 0.28
CA VAL A 42 -5.16 -1.45 0.20
C VAL A 42 -6.18 -0.54 0.84
N VAL A 43 -5.71 0.34 1.74
CA VAL A 43 -6.55 1.33 2.42
C VAL A 43 -6.02 2.71 2.07
N ALA A 44 -6.90 3.58 1.56
CA ALA A 44 -6.58 4.99 1.42
C ALA A 44 -6.51 5.67 2.80
N LEU A 45 -5.46 6.45 3.04
CA LEU A 45 -5.26 7.16 4.30
C LEU A 45 -5.81 8.59 4.22
N ASN A 46 -6.50 9.02 5.27
CA ASN A 46 -6.97 10.40 5.41
C ASN A 46 -5.79 11.34 5.62
N ALA A 47 -5.94 12.61 5.23
CA ALA A 47 -4.87 13.59 5.31
C ALA A 47 -4.27 13.74 6.71
N ASP A 48 -5.03 13.50 7.78
CA ASP A 48 -4.58 13.61 9.16
C ASP A 48 -4.12 12.28 9.79
N ASP A 49 -4.21 11.15 9.07
CA ASP A 49 -3.71 9.86 9.54
C ASP A 49 -2.18 9.90 9.71
N ALA A 50 -1.69 9.58 10.92
CA ALA A 50 -0.29 9.70 11.30
C ALA A 50 0.42 8.35 11.42
N SER A 51 -0.30 7.33 11.88
CA SER A 51 0.23 5.98 12.02
C SER A 51 -0.85 4.92 11.97
N ALA A 52 -0.46 3.67 11.76
CA ALA A 52 -1.33 2.51 11.90
C ALA A 52 -0.63 1.39 12.67
N ILE A 53 -1.39 0.65 13.47
CA ILE A 53 -0.98 -0.63 14.04
C ILE A 53 -1.77 -1.71 13.29
N VAL A 54 -1.03 -2.61 12.64
CA VAL A 54 -1.58 -3.79 11.98
C VAL A 54 -1.31 -4.98 12.89
N THR A 55 -2.38 -5.61 13.34
CA THR A 55 -2.32 -6.84 14.15
C THR A 55 -2.59 -8.03 13.24
N THR A 56 -1.70 -9.02 13.26
CA THR A 56 -1.89 -10.28 12.54
C THR A 56 -2.70 -11.27 13.36
N ARG A 57 -3.28 -12.29 12.72
CA ARG A 57 -4.09 -13.33 13.38
C ARG A 57 -3.34 -14.11 14.46
N ASN A 58 -2.01 -14.15 14.41
CA ASN A 58 -1.15 -14.72 15.45
C ASN A 58 -0.77 -13.71 16.57
N GLY A 59 -1.37 -12.52 16.60
CA GLY A 59 -1.18 -11.50 17.64
C GLY A 59 0.03 -10.58 17.44
N LYS A 60 0.87 -10.78 16.41
CA LYS A 60 1.99 -9.88 16.15
C LYS A 60 1.50 -8.51 15.68
N GLN A 61 2.11 -7.45 16.20
CA GLN A 61 1.80 -6.08 15.81
C GLN A 61 2.94 -5.46 15.00
N THR A 62 2.59 -4.72 13.97
CA THR A 62 3.52 -3.90 13.17
C THR A 62 3.00 -2.48 13.12
N LYS A 63 3.86 -1.51 13.47
CA LYS A 63 3.53 -0.08 13.36
C LYS A 63 4.00 0.47 12.01
N TYR A 64 3.13 1.19 11.34
CA TYR A 64 3.41 1.97 10.14
C TYR A 64 3.27 3.45 10.47
N GLU A 65 4.17 4.28 9.96
CA GLU A 65 4.15 5.72 10.17
C GLU A 65 3.95 6.43 8.82
N PHE A 66 3.17 7.51 8.85
CA PHE A 66 2.76 8.26 7.66
C PHE A 66 3.20 9.74 7.78
N PRO A 67 4.50 10.03 7.98
CA PRO A 67 4.97 11.40 8.15
C PRO A 67 4.82 12.20 6.85
N TYR A 68 4.46 13.47 6.99
CA TYR A 68 4.56 14.45 5.90
C TYR A 68 5.98 15.02 5.83
N GLY A 69 6.46 15.34 4.63
CA GLY A 69 7.71 16.09 4.44
C GLY A 69 8.96 15.25 4.17
N ASN A 70 8.84 13.93 3.97
CA ASN A 70 9.95 13.10 3.53
C ASN A 70 10.10 13.16 1.99
N THR A 71 10.22 14.37 1.44
CA THR A 71 10.10 14.63 -0.01
C THR A 71 11.36 14.34 -0.81
N TYR A 72 12.49 14.10 -0.16
CA TYR A 72 13.77 13.93 -0.84
C TYR A 72 13.83 12.70 -1.75
N LEU A 73 13.06 11.65 -1.45
CA LEU A 73 13.05 10.39 -2.22
C LEU A 73 11.66 9.99 -2.75
N GLY A 74 10.72 10.95 -2.79
CA GLY A 74 9.37 10.75 -3.30
C GLY A 74 8.33 10.50 -2.21
N ASN A 75 7.12 11.02 -2.43
CA ASN A 75 5.96 10.70 -1.60
C ASN A 75 5.45 9.31 -1.96
N SER A 76 5.36 8.40 -0.99
CA SER A 76 4.55 7.19 -1.18
C SER A 76 3.11 7.60 -1.43
N SER A 77 2.39 6.83 -2.26
CA SER A 77 0.93 6.93 -2.31
C SER A 77 0.44 6.73 -0.87
N ARG A 78 -0.28 7.69 -0.29
CA ARG A 78 -0.77 7.64 1.10
C ARG A 78 -1.82 6.55 1.26
N THR A 79 -1.33 5.32 1.22
CA THR A 79 -2.06 4.08 1.16
C THR A 79 -1.34 3.08 2.04
N LEU A 80 -2.08 2.40 2.90
CA LEU A 80 -1.58 1.28 3.67
C LEU A 80 -1.88 -0.02 2.92
N LYS A 81 -0.84 -0.82 2.65
CA LYS A 81 -0.97 -2.18 2.12
C LYS A 81 -0.89 -3.18 3.27
N TYR A 82 -1.77 -4.18 3.29
CA TYR A 82 -1.81 -5.21 4.33
C TYR A 82 -2.16 -6.58 3.74
N GLN A 83 -1.81 -7.68 4.40
CA GLN A 83 -2.14 -9.04 3.93
C GLN A 83 -3.57 -9.39 4.35
N LYS A 84 -4.50 -9.55 3.40
CA LYS A 84 -5.93 -9.79 3.67
C LYS A 84 -6.13 -11.01 4.59
N GLU A 85 -5.45 -12.11 4.29
CA GLU A 85 -5.66 -13.40 4.97
C GLU A 85 -5.05 -13.47 6.39
N ASN A 86 -3.96 -12.74 6.64
CA ASN A 86 -3.22 -12.83 7.90
C ASN A 86 -3.48 -11.65 8.85
N THR A 87 -4.24 -10.65 8.42
CA THR A 87 -4.55 -9.48 9.26
C THR A 87 -5.85 -9.74 10.03
N SER A 88 -5.85 -9.44 11.33
CA SER A 88 -7.04 -9.50 12.19
C SER A 88 -7.58 -8.12 12.53
N GLU A 89 -6.72 -7.12 12.64
CA GLU A 89 -7.12 -5.75 12.99
C GLU A 89 -6.17 -4.73 12.36
N ILE A 90 -6.73 -3.58 11.96
CA ILE A 90 -5.97 -2.39 11.61
C ILE A 90 -6.55 -1.21 12.39
N ARG A 91 -5.73 -0.64 13.28
CA ARG A 91 -6.06 0.59 14.01
C ARG A 91 -5.23 1.73 13.46
N ILE A 92 -5.89 2.78 12.98
CA ILE A 92 -5.26 3.99 12.45
C ILE A 92 -5.41 5.10 13.48
N THR A 93 -4.34 5.86 13.72
CA THR A 93 -4.29 6.98 14.65
C THR A 93 -3.89 8.25 13.90
N ASN A 94 -4.63 9.34 14.10
CA ASN A 94 -4.34 10.64 13.50
C ASN A 94 -3.33 11.47 14.32
N PHE A 95 -2.91 12.62 13.80
CA PHE A 95 -1.97 13.52 14.51
C PHE A 95 -2.53 14.11 15.82
N ARG A 96 -3.86 14.04 16.04
CA ARG A 96 -4.52 14.45 17.29
C ARG A 96 -4.58 13.32 18.33
N GLY A 97 -4.15 12.09 17.97
CA GLY A 97 -4.23 10.91 18.82
C GLY A 97 -5.57 10.17 18.77
N GLU A 98 -6.53 10.63 17.97
CA GLU A 98 -7.81 9.95 17.76
C GLU A 98 -7.60 8.71 16.90
N SER A 99 -8.30 7.62 17.20
CA SER A 99 -8.11 6.34 16.52
C SER A 99 -9.41 5.80 15.91
N ARG A 100 -9.28 5.14 14.75
CA ARG A 100 -10.35 4.38 14.10
C ARG A 100 -9.86 2.97 13.75
N THR A 101 -10.71 1.97 13.95
CA THR A 101 -10.45 0.60 13.51
C THR A 101 -11.15 0.36 12.18
N LEU A 102 -10.44 -0.27 11.23
CA LEU A 102 -11.02 -0.59 9.92
C LEU A 102 -11.88 -1.84 9.99
N ASP A 103 -12.99 -1.80 9.27
CA ASP A 103 -13.75 -3.01 8.95
C ASP A 103 -13.04 -3.75 7.81
N LEU A 104 -12.52 -4.94 8.12
CA LEU A 104 -11.80 -5.78 7.17
C LEU A 104 -12.73 -6.74 6.40
N SER A 105 -14.04 -6.73 6.69
CA SER A 105 -15.03 -7.58 6.01
C SER A 105 -15.45 -7.04 4.63
N SER A 106 -15.21 -5.76 4.36
CA SER A 106 -15.74 -5.03 3.21
C SER A 106 -14.77 -4.90 2.02
N SER A 107 -13.60 -5.55 2.05
CA SER A 107 -12.57 -5.42 1.01
C SER A 107 -12.70 -6.44 -0.13
N LEU A 108 -13.78 -6.32 -0.92
CA LEU A 108 -13.89 -6.95 -2.25
C LEU A 108 -12.88 -6.30 -3.20
#